data_AF-I8UBD8-F1
#
_entry.id   AF-I8UBD8-F1
#
_cell.length_a   1.000
_cell.length_b   1.000
_cell.length_c   1.000
_cell.angle_alpha   90.00
_cell.angle_beta   90.00
_cell.angle_gamma   90.00
#
_symmetry.space_group_name_H-M   'P 1'
#
loop_
_entity.id
_entity.type
_entity.pdbx_description
1 polymer ?
#
loop_
_entity_poly.entity_id
_entity_poly.type
_entity_poly.pdbx_seq_one_letter_code
_entity_poly.pdbx_strand_id
1 'polypeptide(L)' 'MFVFRTRGISMLYCIDMDYLKGAMFSLMLYSPNDDIKLDYNTGHYPKELISYLEVEKHKIDQRWFNVPS' A
#
# COMPACT_ATOMS: atom_id res chain seq x y z
N MET A 1 1.87 -3.34 9.87
CA MET A 1 1.75 -2.58 8.60
C MET A 1 0.47 -1.77 8.53
N PHE A 2 0.58 -0.49 8.19
CA PHE A 2 -0.52 0.43 7.92
C PHE A 2 -0.51 0.83 6.44
N VAL A 3 -1.65 0.65 5.77
CA VAL A 3 -1.78 0.88 4.32
C VAL A 3 -2.85 1.94 4.06
N PHE A 4 -2.54 2.96 3.28
CA PHE A 4 -3.48 4.03 2.95
C PHE A 4 -3.23 4.62 1.55
N ARG A 5 -4.26 5.24 0.98
CA ARG A 5 -4.19 5.93 -0.30
C ARG A 5 -4.45 7.41 -0.13
N THR A 6 -3.61 8.23 -0.75
CA THR A 6 -3.83 9.69 -0.83
C THR A 6 -4.43 10.04 -2.20
N ARG A 7 -5.57 10.74 -2.21
CA ARG A 7 -6.31 11.06 -3.45
C ARG A 7 -5.57 11.98 -4.42
N GLY A 8 -4.61 12.77 -3.95
CA GLY A 8 -3.94 13.79 -4.77
C GLY A 8 -2.78 13.31 -5.65
N ILE A 9 -2.21 12.13 -5.36
CA ILE A 9 -0.96 11.68 -6.00
C ILE A 9 -1.00 10.25 -6.54
N SER A 10 -2.16 9.58 -6.49
CA SER A 10 -2.32 8.24 -7.05
C SER A 10 -1.25 7.26 -6.56
N MET A 11 -0.98 7.26 -5.26
CA MET A 11 -0.01 6.39 -4.61
C MET A 11 -0.69 5.59 -3.49
N LEU A 12 -0.33 4.31 -3.40
CA LEU A 12 -0.58 3.49 -2.21
C LEU A 12 0.65 3.55 -1.31
N TYR A 13 0.44 4.01 -0.09
CA TYR A 13 1.44 4.03 0.96
C TYR A 13 1.28 2.80 1.84
N CYS A 14 2.40 2.13 2.08
CA CYS A 14 2.48 0.98 2.95
C CYS A 14 3.63 1.21 3.92
N ILE A 15 3.30 1.43 5.19
CA ILE A 15 4.25 1.78 6.24
C ILE A 15 4.25 0.68 7.29
N ASP A 16 5.42 0.24 7.72
CA ASP A 16 5.53 -0.61 8.90
C ASP A 16 6.69 -0.17 9.80
N MET A 17 6.65 -0.58 11.06
CA MET A 17 7.67 -0.25 12.04
C MET A 17 8.28 -1.52 12.62
N ASP A 18 9.60 -1.69 12.45
CA ASP A 18 10.38 -2.66 13.19
C ASP A 18 10.72 -2.05 14.55
N TYR A 19 9.88 -2.34 15.55
CA TYR A 19 10.04 -1.84 16.91
C TYR A 19 11.31 -2.33 17.61
N LEU A 20 11.86 -3.47 17.18
CA LEU A 20 13.10 -4.01 17.76
C LEU A 20 14.31 -3.22 17.29
N LYS A 21 14.28 -2.71 16.05
CA LYS A 21 15.37 -1.93 15.47
C LYS A 21 15.11 -0.41 15.49
N GLY A 22 13.93 0.02 15.91
CA GLY A 22 13.51 1.41 15.84
C GLY A 22 13.48 1.96 14.41
N ALA A 23 13.24 1.09 13.43
CA ALA A 23 13.32 1.42 12.01
C ALA A 23 11.93 1.40 11.36
N MET A 24 11.70 2.32 10.43
CA MET A 24 10.47 2.36 9.64
C MET A 24 10.74 1.83 8.23
N PHE A 25 9.87 0.95 7.76
CA PHE A 25 9.81 0.53 6.38
C PHE A 25 8.67 1.28 5.68
N SER A 26 8.93 1.84 4.51
CA SER A 26 7.92 2.52 3.71
C SER A 26 8.03 2.07 2.26
N LEU A 27 6.88 1.67 1.70
CA LEU A 27 6.71 1.28 0.33
C LEU A 27 5.67 2.21 -0.31
N MET A 28 6.06 2.81 -1.45
CA MET A 28 5.17 3.62 -2.27
C MET A 28 4.92 2.91 -3.59
N LEU A 29 3.66 2.56 -3.84
CA LEU A 29 3.26 1.86 -5.05
C LEU A 29 2.40 2.77 -5.92
N TYR A 30 2.71 2.82 -7.20
CA TYR A 30 1.97 3.63 -8.15
C TYR A 30 0.56 3.07 -8.37
N SER A 31 -0.43 3.93 -8.20
CA SER A 31 -1.86 3.62 -8.19
C SER A 31 -2.69 4.65 -8.98
N PRO A 32 -2.44 4.84 -10.28
CA PRO A 32 -3.22 5.76 -11.10
C PRO A 32 -4.68 5.33 -11.16
N ASN A 33 -5.62 6.28 -11.00
CA ASN A 33 -7.06 6.07 -11.20
C ASN A 33 -7.66 4.91 -10.37
N ASP A 34 -7.24 4.76 -9.12
CA ASP A 34 -7.68 3.68 -8.21
C ASP A 34 -7.28 2.25 -8.65
N ASP A 35 -6.44 2.15 -9.69
CA ASP A 35 -5.91 0.89 -10.17
C ASP A 35 -4.45 0.76 -9.74
N ILE A 36 -4.22 -0.01 -8.67
CA ILE A 36 -2.87 -0.30 -8.19
C ILE A 36 -2.29 -1.36 -9.12
N LYS A 37 -1.27 -0.97 -9.87
CA LYS A 37 -0.48 -1.90 -10.66
C LYS A 37 0.53 -2.61 -9.77
N LEU A 38 0.05 -3.63 -9.04
CA LEU A 38 0.87 -4.50 -8.19
C LEU A 38 1.77 -5.44 -8.98
N ASP A 39 1.68 -5.44 -10.31
CA ASP A 39 2.54 -6.10 -11.28
C ASP A 39 3.70 -5.20 -11.74
N TYR A 40 3.59 -3.88 -11.55
CA TYR A 40 4.60 -2.93 -11.97
C TYR A 40 5.68 -2.75 -10.90
N ASN A 41 6.90 -3.22 -11.19
CA ASN A 41 8.08 -3.02 -10.36
C ASN A 41 7.98 -3.61 -8.95
N THR A 42 7.30 -4.75 -8.81
CA THR A 42 7.09 -5.47 -7.54
C THR A 42 7.62 -6.90 -7.54
N GLY A 43 8.11 -7.39 -8.69
CA GLY A 43 8.53 -8.79 -8.87
C GLY A 43 9.71 -9.23 -7.99
N HIS A 44 10.45 -8.28 -7.41
CA HIS A 44 11.53 -8.54 -6.44
C HIS A 44 11.03 -8.64 -4.99
N TYR A 45 9.77 -8.33 -4.71
CA TYR A 45 9.21 -8.46 -3.37
C TYR A 45 8.71 -9.89 -3.08
N PRO A 46 8.68 -10.31 -1.80
CA PRO A 46 8.09 -11.58 -1.42
C PRO A 46 6.63 -11.69 -1.86
N LYS A 47 6.22 -12.85 -2.38
CA LYS A 47 4.84 -13.09 -2.82
C LYS A 47 3.81 -12.84 -1.72
N GLU A 48 4.14 -13.21 -0.49
CA GLU A 48 3.29 -13.00 0.68
C GLU A 48 2.98 -11.51 0.92
N LEU A 49 3.97 -10.64 0.73
CA LEU A 49 3.79 -9.19 0.83
C LEU A 49 2.85 -8.69 -0.27
N ILE A 50 3.04 -9.16 -1.50
CA ILE A 50 2.18 -8.77 -2.64
C ILE A 50 0.74 -9.21 -2.40
N SER A 51 0.51 -10.46 -1.98
CA SER A 51 -0.84 -10.96 -1.67
C SER A 51 -1.50 -10.20 -0.52
N TYR A 52 -0.74 -9.80 0.50
CA TYR A 52 -1.28 -8.94 1.57
C TYR A 52 -1.71 -7.58 1.03
N LEU A 53 -0.90 -6.95 0.17
CA LEU A 53 -1.19 -5.64 -0.42
C LEU A 53 -2.41 -5.69 -1.37
N GLU A 54 -2.64 -6.80 -2.06
CA GLU A 54 -3.87 -7.03 -2.84
C GLU A 54 -5.13 -7.01 -1.97
N VAL A 55 -5.08 -7.65 -0.79
CA VAL A 55 -6.20 -7.67 0.15
C VAL A 55 -6.47 -6.28 0.72
N GLU A 56 -5.43 -5.56 1.14
CA GLU A 56 -5.58 -4.20 1.68
C GLU A 56 -6.07 -3.20 0.61
N LYS A 57 -5.59 -3.33 -0.64
CA LYS A 57 -6.15 -2.59 -1.79
C LYS A 57 -7.66 -2.78 -1.86
N HIS A 58 -8.11 -4.03 -1.87
CA HIS A 58 -9.52 -4.33 -2.04
C HIS A 58 -10.39 -3.67 -0.96
N LYS A 59 -9.92 -3.65 0.29
CA LYS A 59 -10.60 -2.94 1.40
C LYS A 59 -10.63 -1.42 1.19
N ILE A 60 -9.53 -0.84 0.73
CA ILE A 60 -9.43 0.61 0.45
C ILE A 60 -10.39 0.99 -0.69
N ASP A 61 -10.47 0.20 -1.76
CA ASP A 61 -11.38 0.44 -2.88
C ASP A 61 -12.85 0.33 -2.48
N GLN A 62 -13.16 -0.57 -1.54
CA GLN A 62 -14.47 -0.64 -0.91
C GLN A 62 -14.77 0.54 0.04
N ARG A 63 -13.88 1.54 0.14
CA ARG A 63 -13.99 2.75 0.96
C ARG A 63 -13.93 2.53 2.47
N TRP A 64 -13.35 1.42 2.94
CA TRP A 64 -13.26 1.13 4.37
C TRP A 64 -12.35 2.12 5.13
N PHE A 65 -11.44 2.80 4.41
CA PHE A 65 -10.47 3.73 4.97
C PHE A 65 -10.47 5.09 4.27
N ASN A 66 -11.65 5.60 3.90
CA ASN A 66 -11.77 6.99 3.43
C ASN A 66 -11.48 7.95 4.59
N VAL A 67 -10.25 8.44 4.69
CA VAL A 67 -9.95 9.62 5.49
C VAL A 67 -10.59 10.82 4.75
N PRO A 68 -11.50 11.57 5.38
CA PRO A 68 -12.01 12.80 4.78
C PRO A 68 -10.83 13.75 4.56
N SER A 69 -10.73 14.27 3.33
CA SER A 69 -9.84 15.40 3.02
C SER A 69 -10.26 16.65 3.78
#